data_AF-V8R3E9-F1
#
_entry.id   AF-V8R3E9-F1
#
_cell.length_a   1.000
_cell.length_b   1.000
_cell.length_c   1.000
_cell.angle_alpha   90.00
_cell.angle_beta   90.00
_cell.angle_gamma   90.00
#
_symmetry.space_group_name_H-M   'P 1'
#
loop_
_entity.id
_entity.type
_entity.pdbx_description
1 polymer ?
#
loop_
_entity_poly.entity_id
_entity_poly.type
_entity_poly.pdbx_seq_one_letter_code
_entity_poly.pdbx_strand_id
1 'polypeptide(L)'
;MAQTFFIDEELRERYLLDGIITLVDAAHADVHLTQTIAQAQIGFADRLLVSKTDLVDEATFTALSERLTRINRRAPIRVVEHGNIDLAELLDVRGFNLNADLGGGLSLRPVSKVPSIDRISSLVLRTDQALDIDQLSEFMNELLEEHGKQLLRYKGVLNIAGEDRRLVFQGVLKLYGFDWDTEWAEGEARASVIVFIADDLPEEKIRVGFARVAAQQA
;
A
#
# COMPACT_ATOMS: atom_id res chain seq x y z
N MET A 1 -2.10 4.45 16.37
CA MET A 1 -1.74 5.88 16.30
C MET A 1 -2.36 6.58 15.10
N ALA A 2 -2.13 6.15 13.85
CA ALA A 2 -2.71 6.84 12.67
C ALA A 2 -4.24 6.98 12.71
N GLN A 3 -4.96 5.96 13.20
CA GLN A 3 -6.42 5.95 13.32
C GLN A 3 -6.99 7.14 14.11
N THR A 4 -6.26 7.64 15.11
CA THR A 4 -6.71 8.76 15.95
C THR A 4 -6.91 10.04 15.14
N PHE A 5 -6.06 10.29 14.13
CA PHE A 5 -6.17 11.46 13.25
C PHE A 5 -7.39 11.43 12.30
N PHE A 6 -8.02 10.27 12.13
CA PHE A 6 -9.19 10.11 11.25
C PHE A 6 -10.52 10.04 12.00
N ILE A 7 -10.50 9.59 13.26
CA ILE A 7 -11.71 9.42 14.07
C ILE A 7 -12.01 10.67 14.90
N ASP A 8 -10.98 11.31 15.43
CA ASP A 8 -11.15 12.49 16.27
C ASP A 8 -11.42 13.73 15.39
N GLU A 9 -12.58 14.35 15.58
CA GLU A 9 -13.05 15.48 14.78
C GLU A 9 -12.15 16.70 14.93
N GLU A 10 -11.70 17.01 16.14
CA GLU A 10 -10.84 18.16 16.40
C GLU A 10 -9.46 17.97 15.76
N LEU A 11 -8.91 16.76 15.82
CA LEU A 11 -7.64 16.46 15.16
C LEU A 11 -7.77 16.52 13.63
N ARG A 12 -8.86 16.01 13.06
CA ARG A 12 -9.09 16.00 11.62
C ARG A 12 -9.23 17.42 11.05
N GLU A 13 -9.83 18.35 11.79
CA GLU A 13 -9.97 19.75 11.36
C GLU A 13 -8.65 20.54 11.42
N ARG A 14 -7.73 20.14 12.30
CA ARG A 14 -6.51 20.92 12.59
C ARG A 14 -5.24 20.32 12.02
N TYR A 15 -5.22 19.01 11.77
CA TYR A 15 -4.04 18.27 11.35
C TYR A 15 -4.35 17.44 10.11
N LEU A 16 -3.40 17.42 9.19
CA LEU A 16 -3.37 16.49 8.08
C LEU A 16 -2.22 15.52 8.30
N LEU A 17 -2.51 14.22 8.28
CA LEU A 17 -1.47 13.21 8.35
C LEU A 17 -0.80 13.09 6.97
N ASP A 18 0.43 13.58 6.84
CA ASP A 18 1.17 13.59 5.58
C ASP A 18 1.59 12.17 5.15
N GLY A 19 2.28 11.44 6.02
CA GLY A 19 2.77 10.09 5.71
C GLY A 19 3.40 9.40 6.92
N ILE A 20 3.63 8.10 6.77
CA ILE A 20 4.37 7.28 7.75
C ILE A 20 5.76 7.00 7.19
N ILE A 21 6.80 7.53 7.85
CA ILE A 21 8.20 7.29 7.50
C ILE A 21 8.75 6.21 8.43
N THR A 22 9.34 5.16 7.88
CA THR A 22 9.96 4.10 8.67
C THR A 22 11.45 4.00 8.36
N LEU A 23 12.28 4.15 9.40
CA LEU A 23 13.72 3.94 9.32
C LEU A 23 14.03 2.46 9.57
N VAL A 24 14.79 1.87 8.66
CA VAL A 24 15.27 0.49 8.71
C VAL A 24 16.79 0.52 8.87
N ASP A 25 17.30 -0.17 9.88
CA ASP A 25 18.72 -0.41 10.07
C ASP A 25 19.13 -1.63 9.25
N ALA A 26 19.92 -1.45 8.19
CA ALA A 26 20.31 -2.54 7.29
C ALA A 26 21.10 -3.65 8.00
N ALA A 27 21.93 -3.30 8.99
CA ALA A 27 22.78 -4.25 9.70
C ALA A 27 21.99 -5.18 10.65
N HIS A 28 20.82 -4.73 11.12
CA HIS A 28 20.00 -5.46 12.09
C HIS A 28 18.61 -5.83 11.57
N ALA A 29 18.29 -5.50 10.32
CA ALA A 29 16.96 -5.68 9.75
C ALA A 29 16.48 -7.13 9.84
N ASP A 30 17.35 -8.12 9.59
CA ASP A 30 16.93 -9.52 9.61
C ASP A 30 16.44 -9.98 10.98
N VAL A 31 17.09 -9.52 12.06
CA VAL A 31 16.68 -9.81 13.44
C VAL A 31 15.39 -9.07 13.76
N HIS A 32 15.31 -7.76 13.47
CA HIS A 32 14.12 -6.96 13.75
C HIS A 32 12.88 -7.50 13.02
N LEU A 33 13.04 -7.89 11.75
CA LEU A 33 11.96 -8.40 10.92
C LEU A 33 11.46 -9.79 11.34
N THR A 34 12.08 -10.45 12.32
CA THR A 34 11.45 -11.61 12.99
C THR A 34 10.25 -11.21 13.84
N GLN A 35 10.17 -9.94 14.25
CA GLN A 35 9.07 -9.41 15.04
C GLN A 35 7.98 -8.87 14.13
N THR A 36 6.74 -9.30 14.38
CA THR A 36 5.57 -8.89 13.61
C THR A 36 5.30 -7.39 13.66
N ILE A 37 5.63 -6.74 14.78
CA ILE A 37 5.48 -5.29 14.94
C ILE A 37 6.43 -4.53 14.01
N ALA A 38 7.68 -5.00 13.82
CA ALA A 38 8.63 -4.39 12.89
C ALA A 38 8.15 -4.55 11.43
N GLN A 39 7.63 -5.73 11.09
CA GLN A 39 6.98 -5.95 9.80
C GLN A 39 5.76 -5.01 9.61
N ALA A 40 4.97 -4.76 10.66
CA ALA A 40 3.81 -3.86 10.60
C ALA A 40 4.22 -2.41 10.37
N GLN A 41 5.29 -1.94 11.01
CA GLN A 41 5.84 -0.61 10.75
C GLN A 41 6.18 -0.43 9.27
N ILE A 42 6.82 -1.43 8.65
CA ILE A 42 7.09 -1.44 7.21
C ILE A 42 5.79 -1.48 6.41
N GLY A 43 4.83 -2.32 6.78
CA GLY A 43 3.53 -2.42 6.10
C GLY A 43 2.71 -1.13 6.11
N PHE A 44 2.84 -0.30 7.16
CA PHE A 44 2.17 1.00 7.23
C PHE A 44 2.93 2.12 6.51
N ALA A 45 4.22 1.95 6.23
CA ALA A 45 5.06 3.01 5.71
C ALA A 45 4.58 3.55 4.35
N ASP A 46 4.67 4.86 4.19
CA ASP A 46 4.61 5.55 2.90
C ASP A 46 6.00 5.74 2.30
N ARG A 47 7.05 5.69 3.13
CA ARG A 47 8.45 5.74 2.71
C ARG A 47 9.32 4.93 3.66
N LEU A 48 10.25 4.18 3.08
CA LEU A 48 11.25 3.41 3.80
C LEU A 48 12.60 4.08 3.65
N LEU A 49 13.24 4.41 4.75
CA LEU A 49 14.60 4.91 4.79
C LEU A 49 15.51 3.79 5.29
N VAL A 50 16.48 3.36 4.49
CA VAL A 50 17.41 2.30 4.88
C VAL A 50 18.75 2.91 5.21
N SER A 51 19.16 2.79 6.47
CA SER A 51 20.40 3.31 7.00
C SER A 51 21.44 2.20 7.21
N LYS A 52 22.70 2.61 7.42
CA LYS A 52 23.82 1.71 7.75
C LYS A 52 24.11 0.67 6.66
N THR A 53 23.89 1.03 5.41
CA THR A 53 24.20 0.15 4.26
C THR A 53 25.70 -0.07 4.10
N ASP A 54 26.53 0.80 4.67
CA ASP A 54 27.99 0.65 4.77
C ASP A 54 28.44 -0.53 5.65
N LEU A 55 27.56 -1.05 6.50
CA LEU A 55 27.85 -2.18 7.39
C LEU A 55 27.46 -3.54 6.80
N VAL A 56 26.90 -3.59 5.59
CA VAL A 56 26.45 -4.81 4.92
C VAL A 56 26.99 -4.90 3.51
N ASP A 57 27.08 -6.11 2.97
CA ASP A 57 27.45 -6.31 1.57
C ASP A 57 26.26 -6.09 0.62
N GLU A 58 26.56 -5.99 -0.68
CA GLU A 58 25.57 -5.74 -1.73
C GLU A 58 24.50 -6.85 -1.80
N ALA A 59 24.89 -8.10 -1.52
CA ALA A 59 23.98 -9.23 -1.55
C ALA A 59 22.94 -9.15 -0.42
N THR A 60 23.39 -8.81 0.78
CA THR A 60 22.54 -8.62 1.96
C THR A 60 21.60 -7.43 1.77
N PHE A 61 22.10 -6.30 1.26
CA PHE A 61 21.26 -5.13 0.97
C PHE A 61 20.21 -5.43 -0.12
N THR A 62 20.59 -6.18 -1.16
CA THR A 62 19.66 -6.61 -2.20
C THR A 62 18.56 -7.51 -1.63
N ALA A 63 18.92 -8.51 -0.83
CA ALA A 63 17.96 -9.40 -0.17
C ALA A 63 17.02 -8.64 0.77
N LEU A 64 17.54 -7.68 1.54
CA LEU A 64 16.73 -6.80 2.39
C LEU A 64 15.74 -5.98 1.54
N SER A 65 16.21 -5.36 0.46
CA SER A 65 15.37 -4.53 -0.42
C SER A 65 14.23 -5.34 -1.06
N GLU A 66 14.50 -6.58 -1.48
CA GLU A 66 13.49 -7.51 -1.98
C GLU A 66 12.47 -7.90 -0.89
N ARG A 67 12.94 -8.16 0.34
CA ARG A 67 12.09 -8.50 1.48
C ARG A 67 11.17 -7.32 1.84
N LEU A 68 11.72 -6.10 1.96
CA LEU A 68 10.95 -4.89 2.22
C LEU A 68 9.89 -4.64 1.15
N THR A 69 10.24 -4.83 -0.13
CA THR A 69 9.30 -4.70 -1.25
C THR A 69 8.19 -5.74 -1.18
N ARG A 70 8.47 -6.97 -0.72
CA ARG A 70 7.46 -8.03 -0.55
C ARG A 70 6.44 -7.67 0.54
N ILE A 71 6.93 -7.12 1.66
CA ILE A 71 6.10 -6.63 2.77
C ILE A 71 5.25 -5.44 2.31
N ASN A 72 5.89 -4.44 1.69
CA ASN A 72 5.22 -3.21 1.25
C ASN A 72 5.69 -2.76 -0.14
N ARG A 73 4.89 -3.08 -1.18
CA ARG A 73 5.12 -2.66 -2.57
C ARG A 73 4.86 -1.18 -2.85
N ARG A 74 4.20 -0.45 -1.95
CA ARG A 74 3.87 0.97 -2.16
C ARG A 74 5.01 1.89 -1.75
N ALA A 75 5.74 1.54 -0.70
CA ALA A 75 6.71 2.42 -0.10
C ALA A 75 8.04 2.41 -0.88
N PRO A 76 8.46 3.52 -1.50
CA PRO A 76 9.80 3.63 -2.07
C PRO A 76 10.87 3.47 -0.97
N ILE A 77 11.94 2.77 -1.32
CA ILE A 77 13.12 2.57 -0.48
C ILE A 77 14.16 3.63 -0.85
N ARG A 78 14.62 4.39 0.15
CA ARG A 78 15.69 5.38 0.03
C ARG A 78 16.83 5.01 0.96
N VAL A 79 18.05 4.96 0.43
CA VAL A 79 19.25 4.75 1.25
C VAL A 79 19.63 6.08 1.89
N VAL A 80 19.88 6.07 3.19
CA VAL A 80 20.32 7.24 3.96
C VAL A 80 21.68 6.96 4.59
N GLU A 81 22.63 7.85 4.33
CA GLU A 81 23.99 7.74 4.86
C GLU A 81 24.16 8.73 6.01
N HIS A 82 24.53 8.23 7.20
CA HIS A 82 24.83 9.06 8.37
C HIS A 82 23.71 10.05 8.78
N GLY A 83 22.45 9.69 8.50
CA GLY A 83 21.30 10.55 8.78
C GLY A 83 21.17 11.76 7.85
N ASN A 84 21.99 11.82 6.80
CA ASN A 84 21.86 12.83 5.75
C ASN A 84 20.71 12.45 4.83
N ILE A 85 19.64 13.22 4.91
CA ILE A 85 18.46 13.10 4.05
C ILE A 85 17.92 14.51 3.82
N ASP A 86 17.46 14.79 2.59
CA ASP A 86 16.77 16.03 2.31
C ASP A 86 15.47 16.09 3.14
N LEU A 87 15.18 17.22 3.77
CA LEU A 87 13.93 17.40 4.51
C LEU A 87 12.71 17.23 3.60
N ALA A 88 12.83 17.57 2.31
CA ALA A 88 11.82 17.30 1.31
C ALA A 88 11.56 15.79 1.08
N GLU A 89 12.47 14.92 1.54
CA GLU A 89 12.22 13.48 1.55
C GLU A 89 11.50 12.98 2.82
N LEU A 90 11.37 13.81 3.85
CA LEU A 90 10.61 13.50 5.07
C LEU A 90 9.21 14.13 5.07
N LEU A 91 9.04 15.24 4.36
CA LEU A 91 7.82 16.04 4.31
C LEU A 91 7.19 16.01 2.90
N ASP A 92 5.90 16.32 2.82
CA ASP A 92 5.09 16.34 1.59
C ASP A 92 5.07 14.98 0.88
N VAL A 93 5.05 13.90 1.67
CA VAL A 93 4.97 12.53 1.17
C VAL A 93 3.58 12.21 0.62
N ARG A 94 2.54 12.92 1.10
CA ARG A 94 1.15 12.81 0.64
C ARG A 94 0.63 11.37 0.62
N GLY A 95 1.10 10.55 1.56
CA GLY A 95 0.79 9.12 1.65
C GLY A 95 -0.69 8.82 1.92
N PHE A 96 -1.39 9.79 2.51
CA PHE A 96 -2.82 9.74 2.83
C PHE A 96 -3.70 10.61 1.91
N ASN A 97 -3.14 11.20 0.86
CA ASN A 97 -3.97 11.89 -0.14
C ASN A 97 -4.62 10.85 -1.07
N LEU A 98 -5.92 11.03 -1.32
CA LEU A 98 -6.65 10.31 -2.37
C LEU A 98 -6.20 10.85 -3.72
N ASN A 99 -5.11 10.29 -4.23
CA ASN A 99 -4.63 10.58 -5.57
C ASN A 99 -4.36 9.29 -6.37
N ALA A 100 -4.36 9.42 -7.69
CA ALA A 100 -4.10 8.33 -8.63
C ALA A 100 -2.66 7.77 -8.55
N ASP A 101 -1.78 8.41 -7.78
CA ASP A 101 -0.47 7.86 -7.47
C ASP A 101 -0.61 6.76 -6.39
N LEU A 102 -0.48 5.50 -6.79
CA LEU A 102 -0.42 4.36 -5.86
C LEU A 102 0.87 4.35 -5.01
N GLY A 103 1.73 5.35 -5.20
CA GLY A 103 3.09 5.44 -4.74
C GLY A 103 3.99 5.10 -5.92
N GLY A 104 4.82 6.04 -6.37
CA GLY A 104 5.78 5.87 -7.48
C GLY A 104 6.80 4.72 -7.31
N GLY A 105 6.66 3.90 -6.27
CA GLY A 105 7.37 2.66 -6.02
C GLY A 105 6.58 1.38 -6.32
N LEU A 106 5.36 1.41 -6.87
CA LEU A 106 4.61 0.21 -7.25
C LEU A 106 5.34 -0.54 -8.36
N SER A 107 6.34 -1.34 -7.97
CA SER A 107 7.09 -2.19 -8.86
C SER A 107 6.15 -3.30 -9.33
N LEU A 108 5.67 -3.16 -10.57
CA LEU A 108 4.94 -4.20 -11.29
C LEU A 108 5.84 -5.38 -11.67
N ARG A 109 7.15 -5.30 -11.36
CA ARG A 109 8.06 -6.42 -11.55
C ARG A 109 7.56 -7.62 -10.72
N PRO A 110 7.57 -8.82 -11.29
CA PRO A 110 7.32 -10.03 -10.52
C PRO A 110 8.32 -10.08 -9.36
N VAL A 111 7.82 -10.00 -8.13
CA VAL A 111 8.62 -10.39 -6.98
C VAL A 111 8.77 -11.90 -7.08
N SER A 112 9.99 -12.40 -6.95
CA SER A 112 10.26 -13.83 -6.97
C SER A 112 9.29 -14.56 -6.02
N LYS A 113 8.70 -15.69 -6.46
CA LYS A 113 7.80 -16.54 -5.67
C LYS A 113 8.55 -17.29 -4.55
N VAL A 114 9.52 -16.65 -3.92
CA VAL A 114 10.17 -17.19 -2.72
C VAL A 114 9.11 -17.23 -1.63
N PRO A 115 8.87 -18.39 -1.00
CA PRO A 115 8.01 -18.47 0.17
C PRO A 115 8.46 -17.43 1.20
N SER A 116 7.55 -16.53 1.56
CA SER A 116 7.85 -15.53 2.57
C SER A 116 7.66 -16.14 3.95
N ILE A 117 8.65 -15.96 4.82
CA ILE A 117 8.51 -16.25 6.26
C ILE A 117 7.82 -15.08 7.00
N ASP A 118 7.67 -13.94 6.34
CA ASP A 118 7.03 -12.76 6.89
C ASP A 118 5.51 -12.96 6.92
N ARG A 119 4.88 -12.60 8.04
CA ARG A 119 3.42 -12.65 8.18
C ARG A 119 2.76 -11.50 7.43
N ILE A 120 3.45 -10.36 7.33
CA ILE A 120 2.93 -9.20 6.59
C ILE A 120 3.43 -9.23 5.16
N SER A 121 2.49 -9.10 4.22
CA SER A 121 2.78 -9.12 2.79
C SER A 121 1.82 -8.24 2.02
N SER A 122 2.17 -8.01 0.76
CA SER A 122 1.38 -7.21 -0.17
C SER A 122 0.84 -8.00 -1.36
N LEU A 123 -0.39 -7.70 -1.75
CA LEU A 123 -1.08 -8.27 -2.89
C LEU A 123 -1.51 -7.16 -3.85
N VAL A 124 -1.13 -7.29 -5.12
CA VAL A 124 -1.55 -6.39 -6.19
C VAL A 124 -2.56 -7.11 -7.08
N LEU A 125 -3.71 -6.48 -7.29
CA LEU A 125 -4.74 -6.89 -8.22
C LEU A 125 -4.78 -5.91 -9.39
N ARG A 126 -5.04 -6.42 -10.59
CA ARG A 126 -5.18 -5.61 -11.80
C ARG A 126 -6.28 -6.18 -12.68
N THR A 127 -7.04 -5.30 -13.31
CA THR A 127 -7.95 -5.64 -14.40
C THR A 127 -8.05 -4.47 -15.37
N ASP A 128 -8.28 -4.74 -16.65
CA ASP A 128 -8.64 -3.75 -17.66
C ASP A 128 -10.15 -3.55 -17.77
N GLN A 129 -10.94 -4.44 -17.16
CA GLN A 129 -12.40 -4.31 -17.11
C GLN A 129 -12.82 -3.15 -16.24
N ALA A 130 -13.87 -2.44 -16.68
CA ALA A 130 -14.54 -1.48 -15.83
C ALA A 130 -15.22 -2.22 -14.67
N LEU A 131 -15.23 -1.58 -13.50
CA LEU A 131 -15.81 -2.14 -12.28
C LEU A 131 -17.13 -1.46 -11.96
N ASP A 132 -18.03 -2.21 -11.34
CA ASP A 132 -19.22 -1.67 -10.72
C ASP A 132 -18.90 -1.19 -9.29
N ILE A 133 -19.27 0.05 -8.96
CA ILE A 133 -18.92 0.69 -7.68
C ILE A 133 -19.68 0.07 -6.50
N ASP A 134 -20.92 -0.38 -6.71
CA ASP A 134 -21.75 -0.97 -5.67
C ASP A 134 -21.24 -2.37 -5.32
N GLN A 135 -20.93 -3.19 -6.33
CA GLN A 135 -20.32 -4.51 -6.13
C GLN A 135 -18.94 -4.41 -5.47
N LEU A 136 -18.14 -3.42 -5.85
CA LEU A 136 -16.85 -3.18 -5.18
C LEU A 136 -17.06 -2.82 -3.71
N SER A 137 -18.04 -1.99 -3.40
CA SER A 137 -18.37 -1.59 -2.03
C SER A 137 -18.85 -2.77 -1.19
N GLU A 138 -19.70 -3.64 -1.75
CA GLU A 138 -20.12 -4.89 -1.12
C GLU A 138 -18.93 -5.80 -0.81
N PHE A 139 -18.07 -6.05 -1.80
CA PHE A 139 -16.85 -6.82 -1.61
C PHE A 139 -15.95 -6.26 -0.51
N MET A 140 -15.73 -4.94 -0.48
CA MET A 140 -14.91 -4.30 0.54
C MET A 140 -15.54 -4.41 1.93
N ASN A 141 -16.85 -4.26 2.05
CA ASN A 141 -17.57 -4.42 3.32
C ASN A 141 -17.44 -5.86 3.85
N GLU A 142 -17.69 -6.88 3.02
CA GLU A 142 -17.48 -8.29 3.38
C GLU A 142 -16.05 -8.55 3.86
N LEU A 143 -15.06 -8.04 3.10
CA LEU A 143 -13.65 -8.22 3.41
C LEU A 143 -13.27 -7.56 4.74
N LEU A 144 -13.76 -6.34 5.02
CA LEU A 144 -13.44 -5.59 6.23
C LEU A 144 -14.16 -6.12 7.48
N GLU A 145 -15.35 -6.70 7.30
CA GLU A 145 -16.07 -7.39 8.38
C GLU A 145 -15.27 -8.61 8.86
N GLU A 146 -14.87 -9.47 7.94
CA GLU A 146 -14.18 -10.73 8.24
C GLU A 146 -12.69 -10.52 8.58
N HIS A 147 -11.99 -9.67 7.82
CA HIS A 147 -10.52 -9.55 7.84
C HIS A 147 -10.00 -8.15 8.23
N GLY A 148 -10.86 -7.22 8.64
CA GLY A 148 -10.43 -5.84 8.90
C GLY A 148 -9.41 -5.65 10.03
N LYS A 149 -9.13 -6.67 10.85
CA LYS A 149 -8.03 -6.67 11.84
C LYS A 149 -6.66 -7.01 11.23
N GLN A 150 -6.66 -7.76 10.11
CA GLN A 150 -5.46 -8.19 9.40
C GLN A 150 -5.00 -7.15 8.40
N LEU A 151 -5.95 -6.45 7.76
CA LEU A 151 -5.65 -5.39 6.81
C LEU A 151 -4.96 -4.22 7.52
N LEU A 152 -3.78 -3.84 7.00
CA LEU A 152 -3.02 -2.70 7.51
C LEU A 152 -3.31 -1.47 6.66
N ARG A 153 -3.08 -1.59 5.36
CA ARG A 153 -3.24 -0.49 4.40
C ARG A 153 -3.64 -1.03 3.04
N TYR A 154 -4.47 -0.28 2.33
CA TYR A 154 -4.86 -0.61 0.98
C TYR A 154 -5.17 0.66 0.20
N LYS A 155 -4.92 0.62 -1.10
CA LYS A 155 -5.17 1.73 -2.02
C LYS A 155 -5.46 1.18 -3.40
N GLY A 156 -6.31 1.86 -4.15
CA GLY A 156 -6.53 1.55 -5.55
C GLY A 156 -6.90 2.75 -6.39
N VAL A 157 -6.62 2.62 -7.67
CA VAL A 157 -7.10 3.50 -8.75
C VAL A 157 -7.96 2.62 -9.63
N LEU A 158 -9.19 3.06 -9.89
CA LEU A 158 -10.22 2.21 -10.43
C LEU A 158 -10.81 2.82 -11.70
N ASN A 159 -10.97 1.96 -12.70
CA ASN A 159 -11.80 2.19 -13.87
C ASN A 159 -13.24 1.80 -13.50
N ILE A 160 -14.14 2.77 -13.36
CA ILE A 160 -15.55 2.54 -12.99
C ILE A 160 -16.43 2.61 -14.24
N ALA A 161 -17.40 1.72 -14.36
CA ALA A 161 -18.30 1.69 -15.50
C ALA A 161 -19.16 2.95 -15.58
N GLY A 162 -19.27 3.52 -16.78
CA GLY A 162 -20.03 4.74 -17.03
C GLY A 162 -19.35 6.04 -16.60
N GLU A 163 -18.10 5.97 -16.11
CA GLU A 163 -17.39 7.14 -15.57
C GLU A 163 -16.10 7.42 -16.34
N ASP A 164 -15.90 8.69 -16.68
CA ASP A 164 -14.70 9.16 -17.38
C ASP A 164 -13.58 9.61 -16.44
N ARG A 165 -13.86 9.61 -15.13
CA ARG A 165 -12.89 9.92 -14.08
C ARG A 165 -12.37 8.65 -13.41
N ARG A 166 -11.12 8.73 -12.96
CA ARG A 166 -10.54 7.73 -12.05
C ARG A 166 -11.25 7.81 -10.70
N LEU A 167 -11.63 6.67 -10.14
CA LEU A 167 -11.99 6.60 -8.73
C LEU A 167 -10.77 6.16 -7.93
N VAL A 168 -10.37 6.94 -6.94
CA VAL A 168 -9.31 6.56 -6.00
C VAL A 168 -9.97 6.09 -4.73
N PHE A 169 -9.49 4.97 -4.20
CA PHE A 169 -9.88 4.53 -2.87
C PHE A 169 -8.66 4.23 -2.04
N GLN A 170 -8.78 4.45 -0.74
CA GLN A 170 -7.75 4.06 0.20
C GLN A 170 -8.37 3.71 1.55
N GLY A 171 -7.64 2.90 2.31
CA GLY A 171 -7.97 2.68 3.70
C GLY A 171 -6.80 2.26 4.55
N VAL A 172 -7.00 2.46 5.85
CA VAL A 172 -6.09 2.10 6.93
C VAL A 172 -6.90 1.36 7.97
N LEU A 173 -6.52 0.11 8.24
CA LEU A 173 -7.30 -0.80 9.07
C LEU A 173 -8.75 -0.90 8.54
N LYS A 174 -9.74 -0.62 9.37
CA LYS A 174 -11.17 -0.65 9.02
C LYS A 174 -11.70 0.64 8.41
N LEU A 175 -10.92 1.71 8.39
CA LEU A 175 -11.34 3.00 7.85
C LEU A 175 -10.95 3.07 6.39
N TYR A 176 -11.92 3.35 5.52
CA TYR A 176 -11.67 3.56 4.10
C TYR A 176 -12.63 4.58 3.51
N GLY A 177 -12.28 5.08 2.34
CA GLY A 177 -13.10 6.01 1.59
C GLY A 177 -12.73 6.04 0.11
N PHE A 178 -13.58 6.70 -0.67
CA PHE A 178 -13.44 6.91 -2.10
C PHE A 178 -13.48 8.40 -2.42
N ASP A 179 -12.78 8.80 -3.47
CA ASP A 179 -12.96 10.12 -4.08
C ASP A 179 -12.69 10.05 -5.59
N TRP A 180 -13.34 10.92 -6.32
CA TRP A 180 -13.11 11.08 -7.76
C TRP A 180 -11.85 11.91 -7.97
N ASP A 181 -10.97 11.42 -8.83
CA ASP A 181 -9.75 12.12 -9.23
C ASP A 181 -9.97 12.64 -10.67
N THR A 182 -8.87 12.69 -11.42
CA THR A 182 -8.72 13.19 -12.77
C THR A 182 -9.41 12.31 -13.80
N GLU A 183 -9.79 12.95 -14.91
CA GLU A 183 -10.30 12.28 -16.10
C GLU A 183 -9.22 11.38 -16.72
N TRP A 184 -9.66 10.25 -17.28
CA TRP A 184 -8.83 9.44 -18.17
C TRP A 184 -8.51 10.26 -19.42
N ALA A 185 -7.24 10.28 -19.83
CA ALA A 185 -6.86 10.99 -21.05
C ALA A 185 -7.41 10.30 -22.30
N GLU A 186 -7.60 11.05 -23.38
CA GLU A 186 -8.06 10.49 -24.65
C GLU A 186 -7.07 9.43 -25.16
N GLY A 187 -7.58 8.23 -25.45
CA GLY A 187 -6.77 7.09 -25.91
C GLY A 187 -5.95 6.39 -24.81
N GLU A 188 -6.09 6.79 -23.54
CA GLU A 188 -5.42 6.11 -22.42
C GLU A 188 -6.04 4.74 -22.14
N ALA A 189 -5.20 3.73 -21.95
CA ALA A 189 -5.65 2.41 -21.53
C ALA A 189 -6.14 2.45 -20.08
N ARG A 190 -7.46 2.37 -19.89
CA ARG A 190 -8.08 2.34 -18.57
C ARG A 190 -7.80 0.99 -17.90
N ALA A 191 -7.36 1.04 -16.65
CA ALA A 191 -7.14 -0.16 -15.86
C ALA A 191 -7.33 0.14 -14.37
N SER A 192 -7.93 -0.82 -13.67
CA SER A 192 -8.00 -0.81 -12.22
C SER A 192 -6.76 -1.49 -11.64
N VAL A 193 -6.14 -0.86 -10.65
CA VAL A 193 -5.03 -1.44 -9.87
C VAL A 193 -5.33 -1.23 -8.39
N ILE A 194 -5.24 -2.31 -7.63
CA ILE A 194 -5.46 -2.30 -6.18
C ILE A 194 -4.28 -2.97 -5.50
N VAL A 195 -3.81 -2.39 -4.41
CA VAL A 195 -2.82 -3.01 -3.53
C VAL A 195 -3.37 -3.15 -2.11
N PHE A 196 -3.26 -4.35 -1.56
CA PHE A 196 -3.54 -4.67 -0.16
C PHE A 196 -2.24 -5.00 0.56
N ILE A 197 -2.11 -4.55 1.80
CA ILE A 197 -1.03 -4.89 2.72
C ILE A 197 -1.69 -5.41 4.01
N ALA A 198 -1.35 -6.64 4.40
CA ALA A 198 -2.03 -7.33 5.49
C ALA A 198 -1.13 -8.29 6.27
N ASP A 199 -1.43 -8.49 7.55
CA ASP A 199 -0.90 -9.55 8.41
C ASP A 199 -1.68 -10.86 8.17
N ASP A 200 -0.99 -11.94 7.80
CA ASP A 200 -1.58 -13.19 7.32
C ASP A 200 -2.63 -12.95 6.22
N LEU A 201 -2.16 -12.35 5.13
CA LEU A 201 -2.97 -11.90 3.99
C LEU A 201 -3.98 -12.97 3.52
N PRO A 202 -5.29 -12.68 3.51
CA PRO A 202 -6.33 -13.57 3.02
C PRO A 202 -6.41 -13.54 1.48
N GLU A 203 -5.31 -13.93 0.81
CA GLU A 203 -5.12 -13.76 -0.63
C GLU A 203 -6.22 -14.42 -1.46
N GLU A 204 -6.59 -15.66 -1.13
CA GLU A 204 -7.63 -16.39 -1.87
C GLU A 204 -8.98 -15.68 -1.80
N LYS A 205 -9.39 -15.26 -0.59
CA LYS A 205 -10.65 -14.51 -0.39
C LYS A 205 -10.65 -13.21 -1.19
N ILE A 206 -9.55 -12.47 -1.17
CA ILE A 206 -9.40 -11.22 -1.90
C ILE A 206 -9.47 -11.46 -3.41
N ARG A 207 -8.75 -12.47 -3.93
CA ARG A 207 -8.74 -12.79 -5.36
C ARG A 207 -10.10 -13.26 -5.86
N VAL A 208 -10.74 -14.18 -5.14
CA VAL A 208 -12.08 -14.67 -5.48
C VAL A 208 -13.09 -13.53 -5.41
N GLY A 209 -13.03 -12.73 -4.34
CA GLY A 209 -13.90 -11.56 -4.15
C GLY A 209 -13.79 -10.58 -5.31
N PHE A 210 -12.56 -10.18 -5.65
CA PHE A 210 -12.29 -9.25 -6.75
C PHE A 210 -12.65 -9.81 -8.13
N ALA A 211 -12.42 -11.11 -8.37
CA ALA A 211 -12.79 -11.75 -9.63
C ALA A 211 -14.31 -11.70 -9.88
N ARG A 212 -15.14 -11.79 -8.82
CA ARG A 212 -16.61 -11.62 -8.94
C ARG A 212 -16.96 -10.22 -9.44
N VAL A 213 -16.32 -9.19 -8.86
CA VAL A 213 -16.54 -7.78 -9.24
C VAL A 213 -16.09 -7.54 -10.69
N ALA A 214 -14.98 -8.13 -11.11
CA ALA A 214 -14.40 -7.93 -12.45
C ALA A 214 -15.09 -8.74 -13.57
N ALA A 215 -15.81 -9.82 -13.25
CA ALA A 215 -16.37 -10.74 -14.24
C ALA A 215 -17.81 -10.41 -14.71
N GLN A 216 -18.53 -9.53 -14.01
CA GLN A 216 -19.99 -9.38 -14.19
C GLN A 216 -20.44 -8.31 -15.20
N GLN A 217 -19.55 -7.84 -16.08
CA GLN A 217 -19.91 -6.84 -17.11
C GLN A 217 -20.03 -7.42 -18.55
N ALA A 218 -20.32 -8.72 -18.67
CA ALA A 218 -20.62 -9.37 -19.95
C ALA A 218 -22.13 -9.42 -20.23
#